data_AF-A0A2K3PKK3-F1
#
_entry.id   AF-A0A2K3PKK3-F1
#
_cell.length_a   1.000
_cell.length_b   1.000
_cell.length_c   1.000
_cell.angle_alpha   90.00
_cell.angle_beta   90.00
_cell.angle_gamma   90.00
#
_symmetry.space_group_name_H-M   'P 1'
#
loop_
_entity.id
_entity.type
_entity.pdbx_description
1 polymer ?
#
loop_
_entity_poly.entity_id
_entity_poly.type
_entity_poly.pdbx_seq_one_letter_code
_entity_poly.pdbx_strand_id
1 'polypeptide(L)'
;MSEESNSYGKATDLLHQLEDILESDALIDELGFIHPSQFSLLNEESGISANLSDEAIHQSADRIASSDEYSQQEILCFWNRDHKLGISTHVLLPLYKAAKHAFFTAFKQYKMCGNQSDKVGICLPALASHDHLENILLRHSKSLLLLSCDFITAWNCRKLLVSKKKQISMFVDELRLSELVLSCSPKSEQAWSHRYAG
;
A
#
# COMPACT_ATOMS: atom_id res chain seq x y z
N MET A 1 -6.04 22.61 -15.34
CA MET A 1 -5.08 21.51 -15.58
C MET A 1 -4.10 21.29 -14.43
N SER A 2 -3.92 22.23 -13.49
CA SER A 2 -2.91 22.10 -12.41
C SER A 2 -3.37 21.31 -11.18
N GLU A 3 -4.67 21.30 -10.85
CA GLU A 3 -5.19 20.64 -9.64
C GLU A 3 -5.23 19.11 -9.76
N GLU A 4 -5.50 18.59 -10.95
CA GLU A 4 -5.62 17.15 -11.22
C GLU A 4 -4.24 16.46 -11.17
N SER A 5 -3.19 17.15 -11.65
CA SER A 5 -1.81 16.70 -11.54
C SER A 5 -1.30 16.70 -10.10
N ASN A 6 -1.69 17.71 -9.30
CA ASN A 6 -1.33 17.77 -7.87
C ASN A 6 -2.02 16.67 -7.04
N SER A 7 -3.30 16.42 -7.32
CA SER A 7 -4.07 15.33 -6.69
C SER A 7 -3.49 13.94 -7.02
N TYR A 8 -3.06 13.72 -8.26
CA TYR A 8 -2.43 12.48 -8.68
C TYR A 8 -1.06 12.23 -8.00
N GLY A 9 -0.23 13.27 -7.88
CA GLY A 9 1.04 13.20 -7.15
C GLY A 9 0.82 12.80 -5.69
N LYS A 10 -0.09 13.50 -4.99
CA LYS A 10 -0.45 13.18 -3.61
C LYS A 10 -0.98 11.76 -3.43
N ALA A 11 -1.81 11.27 -4.35
CA ALA A 11 -2.33 9.90 -4.29
C ALA A 11 -1.25 8.84 -4.48
N THR A 12 -0.22 9.15 -5.28
CA THR A 12 0.94 8.29 -5.51
C THR A 12 1.83 8.26 -4.27
N ASP A 13 2.06 9.40 -3.62
CA ASP A 13 2.82 9.47 -2.37
C ASP A 13 2.14 8.68 -1.25
N LEU A 14 0.79 8.75 -1.16
CA LEU A 14 0.01 7.94 -0.23
C LEU A 14 0.15 6.44 -0.49
N LEU A 15 0.22 6.02 -1.76
CA LEU A 15 0.44 4.62 -2.10
C LEU A 15 1.83 4.15 -1.65
N HIS A 16 2.87 4.94 -1.90
CA HIS A 16 4.22 4.61 -1.44
C HIS A 16 4.28 4.49 0.08
N GLN A 17 3.68 5.44 0.80
CA GLN A 17 3.59 5.38 2.28
C GLN A 17 2.88 4.11 2.76
N LEU A 18 1.74 3.74 2.17
CA LEU A 18 1.04 2.50 2.51
C LEU A 18 1.96 1.28 2.30
N GLU A 19 2.63 1.23 1.16
CA GLU A 19 3.50 0.10 0.82
C GLU A 19 4.72 0.01 1.74
N ASP A 20 5.32 1.15 2.08
CA ASP A 20 6.47 1.20 2.99
C ASP A 20 6.08 0.75 4.40
N ILE A 21 4.88 1.10 4.88
CA ILE A 21 4.32 0.58 6.14
C ILE A 21 4.16 -0.94 6.07
N LEU A 22 3.57 -1.45 4.99
CA LEU A 22 3.31 -2.88 4.79
C LEU A 22 4.57 -3.73 4.58
N GLU A 23 5.69 -3.11 4.18
CA GLU A 23 7.01 -3.74 4.06
C GLU A 23 7.80 -3.66 5.38
N SER A 24 7.68 -2.55 6.11
CA SER A 24 8.40 -2.32 7.37
C SER A 24 7.82 -3.13 8.52
N ASP A 25 6.51 -3.30 8.57
CA ASP A 25 5.82 -4.06 9.60
C ASP A 25 5.20 -5.34 9.02
N ALA A 26 5.96 -6.42 9.09
CA ALA A 26 5.54 -7.74 8.64
C ALA A 26 4.55 -8.42 9.60
N LEU A 27 4.30 -7.84 10.78
CA LEU A 27 3.46 -8.43 11.81
C LEU A 27 2.01 -7.94 11.73
N ILE A 28 1.69 -6.97 10.85
CA ILE A 28 0.33 -6.46 10.68
C ILE A 28 -0.64 -7.61 10.39
N ASP A 29 -1.58 -7.83 11.31
CA ASP A 29 -2.58 -8.90 11.27
C ASP A 29 -4.00 -8.36 11.08
N GLU A 30 -4.22 -7.08 11.37
CA GLU A 30 -5.52 -6.42 11.24
C GLU A 30 -5.45 -5.12 10.43
N LEU A 31 -6.29 -5.00 9.40
CA LEU A 31 -6.53 -3.76 8.68
C LEU A 31 -7.93 -3.19 8.98
N GLY A 32 -8.00 -1.88 9.27
CA GLY A 32 -9.25 -1.16 9.52
C GLY A 32 -9.35 0.17 8.76
N PHE A 33 -10.58 0.66 8.60
CA PHE A 33 -10.87 1.98 8.03
C PHE A 33 -11.37 2.91 9.12
N ILE A 34 -10.70 4.05 9.29
CA ILE A 34 -10.91 4.97 10.40
C ILE A 34 -11.46 6.29 9.87
N HIS A 35 -12.54 6.79 10.45
CA HIS A 35 -13.01 8.14 10.12
C HIS A 35 -12.00 9.18 10.64
N PRO A 36 -11.66 10.26 9.91
CA PRO A 36 -10.68 11.25 10.36
C PRO A 36 -10.89 11.77 11.79
N SER A 37 -12.15 11.92 12.21
CA SER A 37 -12.49 12.36 13.58
C SER A 37 -12.13 11.37 14.69
N GLN A 38 -11.80 10.13 14.36
CA GLN A 38 -11.45 9.06 15.32
C GLN A 38 -9.93 8.89 15.47
N PHE A 39 -9.11 9.53 14.62
CA PHE A 39 -7.65 9.42 14.70
C PHE A 39 -7.08 10.04 15.98
N SER A 40 -7.65 11.17 16.44
CA SER A 40 -7.22 11.81 17.69
C SER A 40 -7.47 10.90 18.90
N LEU A 41 -8.63 10.24 18.95
CA LEU A 41 -9.00 9.31 20.03
C LEU A 41 -8.03 8.12 20.12
N LEU A 42 -7.64 7.55 18.98
CA LEU A 42 -6.70 6.42 18.93
C LEU A 42 -5.27 6.80 19.37
N ASN A 43 -4.86 8.06 19.16
CA ASN A 43 -3.57 8.55 19.64
C ASN A 43 -3.59 8.82 21.15
N GLU A 44 -4.71 9.31 21.69
CA GLU A 44 -4.90 9.55 23.12
C GLU A 44 -4.97 8.24 23.92
N GLU A 45 -5.71 7.23 23.42
CA GLU A 45 -5.82 5.91 24.05
C GLU A 45 -4.49 5.15 24.07
N SER A 46 -3.55 5.47 23.16
CA SER A 46 -2.21 4.88 23.10
C SER A 46 -1.24 5.43 24.15
N GLY A 47 -1.72 6.24 25.11
CA GLY A 47 -0.93 6.71 26.25
C GLY A 47 0.05 7.84 25.92
N ILE A 48 -0.08 8.48 24.75
CA ILE A 48 0.68 9.71 24.43
C ILE A 48 -0.07 10.89 25.04
N SER A 49 -0.06 10.96 26.37
CA SER A 49 -0.18 12.23 27.05
C SER A 49 1.16 12.96 26.89
N ALA A 50 1.17 14.00 26.07
CA ALA A 50 2.09 15.14 26.16
C ALA A 50 3.61 14.86 26.23
N ASN A 51 4.20 14.18 25.24
CA ASN A 51 5.65 14.24 24.99
C ASN A 51 6.00 14.38 23.49
N LEU A 52 5.17 15.06 22.70
CA LEU A 52 5.60 15.64 21.41
C LEU A 52 6.04 17.09 21.65
N SER A 53 7.07 17.25 22.48
CA SER A 53 7.89 18.46 22.54
C SER A 53 9.30 18.03 22.96
N ASP A 54 10.14 17.68 21.98
CA ASP A 54 11.51 18.24 21.87
C ASP A 54 12.42 17.56 20.84
N GLU A 55 12.10 16.39 20.27
CA GLU A 55 13.11 15.68 19.44
C GLU A 55 13.14 15.99 17.93
N ALA A 56 12.40 16.98 17.43
CA ALA A 56 12.43 17.37 16.00
C ALA A 56 12.93 18.80 15.73
N ILE A 57 13.69 19.39 16.64
CA ILE A 57 14.41 20.65 16.35
C ILE A 57 15.84 20.32 15.91
N HIS A 58 16.03 20.05 14.62
CA HIS A 58 17.26 20.46 13.93
C HIS A 58 16.99 20.62 12.43
N GLN A 59 17.31 21.83 11.94
CA GLN A 59 17.10 22.41 10.59
C GLN A 59 15.73 23.09 10.47
N SER A 60 15.58 24.42 10.42
CA SER A 60 16.47 25.50 10.02
C SER A 60 15.95 26.82 10.59
N ALA A 61 16.85 27.72 10.98
CA ALA A 61 16.51 29.02 11.55
C ALA A 61 15.84 29.97 10.54
N ASP A 62 14.99 30.84 11.11
CA ASP A 62 14.63 32.19 10.64
C ASP A 62 13.43 32.36 9.68
N ARG A 63 12.23 32.61 10.23
CA ARG A 63 11.48 33.88 10.01
C ARG A 63 10.06 33.88 10.62
N ILE A 64 9.88 34.84 11.53
CA ILE A 64 8.74 35.76 11.70
C ILE A 64 7.35 35.15 11.93
N ALA A 65 6.84 35.44 13.13
CA ALA A 65 5.48 35.23 13.58
C ALA A 65 4.40 35.78 12.61
N SER A 66 3.50 34.91 12.19
CA SER A 66 2.13 35.27 11.82
C SER A 66 1.17 34.38 12.59
N SER A 67 0.43 35.03 13.49
CA SER A 67 -0.76 34.52 14.16
C SER A 67 -1.79 34.10 13.11
N ASP A 68 -1.99 32.80 12.96
CA ASP A 68 -3.26 32.22 12.49
C ASP A 68 -3.46 30.90 13.26
N GLU A 69 -4.33 30.96 14.27
CA GLU A 69 -4.82 29.82 15.07
C GLU A 69 -5.75 28.91 14.22
N TYR A 70 -5.22 28.39 13.14
CA TYR A 70 -5.70 27.21 12.39
C TYR A 70 -4.50 26.34 12.08
N SER A 71 -3.77 25.92 13.11
CA SER A 71 -2.68 24.97 12.98
C SER A 71 -3.25 23.65 12.45
N GLN A 72 -3.04 23.46 11.15
CA GLN A 72 -3.10 22.23 10.38
C GLN A 72 -2.94 21.01 11.29
N GLN A 73 -4.07 20.41 11.66
CA GLN A 73 -4.06 19.01 12.04
C GLN A 73 -3.52 18.30 10.79
N GLU A 74 -2.24 17.90 10.77
CA GLU A 74 -1.73 16.98 9.76
C GLU A 74 -2.73 15.82 9.74
N ILE A 75 -3.52 15.73 8.68
CA ILE A 75 -4.58 14.72 8.63
C ILE A 75 -3.84 13.40 8.46
N LEU A 76 -3.65 12.70 9.59
CA LEU A 76 -3.02 11.40 9.62
C LEU A 76 -3.81 10.48 8.68
N CYS A 77 -3.15 10.08 7.60
CA CYS A 77 -3.73 9.23 6.57
C CYS A 77 -3.64 7.75 6.97
N PHE A 78 -2.63 7.41 7.78
CA PHE A 78 -2.32 6.08 8.26
C PHE A 78 -2.08 6.10 9.77
N TRP A 79 -2.55 5.05 10.45
CA TRP A 79 -2.25 4.76 11.85
C TRP A 79 -1.71 3.33 11.91
N ASN A 80 -0.52 3.12 12.45
CA ASN A 80 0.06 1.79 12.59
C ASN A 80 0.55 1.57 14.02
N ARG A 81 -0.12 0.71 14.78
CA ARG A 81 0.24 0.30 16.16
C ARG A 81 -0.31 -1.07 16.48
N ASP A 82 0.34 -1.77 17.41
CA ASP A 82 -0.14 -3.07 17.94
C ASP A 82 -0.48 -4.08 16.85
N HIS A 83 0.29 -4.09 15.76
CA HIS A 83 0.06 -4.94 14.57
C HIS A 83 -1.23 -4.63 13.80
N LYS A 84 -1.81 -3.45 14.03
CA LYS A 84 -3.01 -2.98 13.36
C LYS A 84 -2.71 -1.78 12.49
N LEU A 85 -3.19 -1.83 11.26
CA LEU A 85 -3.12 -0.74 10.31
C LEU A 85 -4.50 -0.11 10.10
N GLY A 86 -4.58 1.17 10.39
CA GLY A 86 -5.73 2.01 10.14
C GLY A 86 -5.51 2.92 8.94
N ILE A 87 -6.43 2.88 7.97
CA ILE A 87 -6.43 3.78 6.82
C ILE A 87 -7.58 4.78 6.96
N SER A 88 -7.27 6.06 6.80
CA SER A 88 -8.29 7.10 6.91
C SER A 88 -9.30 7.05 5.76
N THR A 89 -10.59 7.12 6.06
CA THR A 89 -11.64 6.97 5.03
C THR A 89 -11.58 8.03 3.94
N HIS A 90 -11.08 9.24 4.26
CA HIS A 90 -10.97 10.35 3.32
C HIS A 90 -9.92 10.10 2.20
N VAL A 91 -8.94 9.21 2.41
CA VAL A 91 -7.93 8.87 1.38
C VAL A 91 -8.25 7.60 0.60
N LEU A 92 -9.30 6.86 0.94
CA LEU A 92 -9.55 5.54 0.33
C LEU A 92 -9.73 5.58 -1.18
N LEU A 93 -10.55 6.51 -1.68
CA LEU A 93 -10.78 6.64 -3.12
C LEU A 93 -9.53 7.04 -3.92
N PRO A 94 -8.77 8.10 -3.55
CA PRO A 94 -7.54 8.43 -4.26
C PRO A 94 -6.48 7.33 -4.15
N LEU A 95 -6.35 6.71 -2.97
CA LEU A 95 -5.40 5.62 -2.74
C LEU A 95 -5.73 4.37 -3.57
N TYR A 96 -7.01 3.98 -3.65
CA TYR A 96 -7.47 2.90 -4.52
C TYR A 96 -7.18 3.20 -6.00
N LYS A 97 -7.45 4.42 -6.47
CA LYS A 97 -7.16 4.82 -7.85
C LYS A 97 -5.66 4.71 -8.16
N ALA A 98 -4.81 5.19 -7.25
CA ALA A 98 -3.36 5.09 -7.37
C ALA A 98 -2.89 3.62 -7.39
N ALA A 99 -3.32 2.80 -6.43
CA ALA A 99 -2.98 1.38 -6.35
C ALA A 99 -3.39 0.62 -7.62
N LYS A 100 -4.61 0.87 -8.11
CA LYS A 100 -5.12 0.26 -9.35
C LYS A 100 -4.29 0.66 -10.55
N HIS A 101 -3.94 1.93 -10.67
CA HIS A 101 -3.12 2.44 -11.77
C HIS A 101 -1.70 1.85 -11.74
N ALA A 102 -1.06 1.84 -10.56
CA ALA A 102 0.25 1.25 -10.34
C ALA A 102 0.27 -0.25 -10.69
N PHE A 103 -0.73 -1.01 -10.21
CA PHE A 103 -0.90 -2.42 -10.55
C PHE A 103 -0.99 -2.66 -12.06
N PHE A 104 -1.87 -1.95 -12.77
CA PHE A 104 -2.01 -2.15 -14.21
C PHE A 104 -0.78 -1.71 -15.00
N THR A 105 -0.07 -0.69 -14.52
CA THR A 105 1.19 -0.23 -15.11
C THR A 105 2.26 -1.32 -15.01
N ALA A 106 2.49 -1.85 -13.80
CA ALA A 106 3.42 -2.94 -13.57
C ALA A 106 3.00 -4.22 -14.32
N PHE A 107 1.71 -4.54 -14.36
CA PHE A 107 1.19 -5.72 -15.05
C PHE A 107 1.37 -5.65 -16.57
N LYS A 108 1.21 -4.46 -17.15
CA LYS A 108 1.51 -4.21 -18.56
C LYS A 108 2.98 -4.42 -18.85
N GLN A 109 3.87 -3.85 -18.02
CA GLN A 109 5.31 -4.01 -18.17
C GLN A 109 5.75 -5.48 -18.04
N TYR A 110 5.17 -6.22 -17.10
CA TYR A 110 5.46 -7.64 -16.89
C TYR A 110 5.09 -8.49 -18.12
N LYS A 111 3.90 -8.25 -18.69
CA LYS A 111 3.48 -8.92 -19.93
C LYS A 111 4.39 -8.58 -21.11
N MET A 112 4.83 -7.33 -21.21
CA MET A 112 5.76 -6.90 -22.27
C MET A 112 7.14 -7.56 -22.13
N CYS A 113 7.63 -7.75 -20.90
CA CYS A 113 8.88 -8.47 -20.63
C CYS A 113 8.78 -9.96 -20.96
N GLY A 114 7.66 -10.62 -20.62
CA GLY A 114 7.45 -12.05 -20.89
C GLY A 114 7.43 -12.41 -22.38
N ASN A 115 7.02 -11.48 -23.24
CA ASN A 115 6.93 -11.70 -24.69
C ASN A 115 8.26 -11.46 -25.44
N GLN A 116 9.27 -10.86 -24.79
CA GLN A 116 10.57 -10.54 -25.41
C GLN A 116 11.68 -11.56 -25.11
N SER A 117 11.45 -12.49 -24.19
CA SER A 117 12.43 -13.54 -23.87
C SER A 117 12.75 -14.48 -25.05
N ASP A 118 11.90 -14.52 -26.08
CA ASP A 118 12.06 -15.41 -27.25
C ASP A 118 12.66 -14.71 -28.49
N LYS A 119 12.98 -13.41 -28.43
CA LYS A 119 13.52 -12.67 -29.59
C LYS A 119 14.77 -11.88 -29.21
N VAL A 120 15.90 -12.38 -29.72
CA VAL A 120 17.26 -11.87 -29.58
C VAL A 120 17.35 -10.34 -29.71
N GLY A 121 17.88 -9.72 -28.64
CA GLY A 121 18.94 -8.70 -28.69
C GLY A 121 18.70 -7.41 -29.45
N ILE A 122 17.93 -6.47 -28.90
CA ILE A 122 18.16 -5.03 -29.12
C ILE A 122 17.94 -4.26 -27.81
N CYS A 123 18.92 -3.43 -27.44
CA CYS A 123 18.92 -2.53 -26.29
C CYS A 123 17.67 -1.63 -26.21
N LEU A 124 16.88 -1.78 -25.14
CA LEU A 124 15.92 -0.79 -24.65
C LEU A 124 16.20 -0.50 -23.16
N PRO A 125 15.89 0.71 -22.68
CA PRO A 125 16.51 1.30 -21.49
C PRO A 125 16.12 0.53 -20.23
N ALA A 126 17.14 0.12 -19.46
CA ALA A 126 17.05 -0.45 -18.11
C ALA A 126 15.74 -1.23 -17.85
N LEU A 127 15.47 -2.28 -18.63
CA LEU A 127 14.38 -3.19 -18.31
C LEU A 127 14.74 -3.81 -16.97
N ALA A 128 13.99 -3.44 -15.92
CA ALA A 128 14.16 -4.06 -14.63
C ALA A 128 14.10 -5.59 -14.77
N SER A 129 14.90 -6.30 -13.99
CA SER A 129 14.95 -7.77 -14.06
C SER A 129 13.55 -8.36 -13.88
N HIS A 130 13.32 -9.53 -14.45
CA HIS A 130 12.03 -10.21 -14.33
C HIS A 130 11.60 -10.32 -12.85
N ASP A 131 12.54 -10.67 -11.96
CA ASP A 131 12.32 -10.73 -10.51
C ASP A 131 11.91 -9.39 -9.89
N HIS A 132 12.48 -8.27 -10.35
CA HIS A 132 12.12 -6.96 -9.85
C HIS A 132 10.69 -6.57 -10.24
N LEU A 133 10.27 -6.87 -11.48
CA LEU A 133 8.89 -6.64 -11.91
C LEU A 133 7.89 -7.50 -11.14
N GLU A 134 8.26 -8.75 -10.84
CA GLU A 134 7.42 -9.61 -10.01
C GLU A 134 7.26 -9.05 -8.59
N ASN A 135 8.33 -8.55 -7.99
CA ASN A 135 8.27 -7.93 -6.67
C ASN A 135 7.39 -6.66 -6.68
N ILE A 136 7.55 -5.79 -7.68
CA ILE A 136 6.67 -4.62 -7.88
C ILE A 136 5.21 -5.04 -8.02
N LEU A 137 4.94 -6.09 -8.80
CA LEU A 137 3.60 -6.62 -8.99
C LEU A 137 2.99 -7.15 -7.69
N LEU A 138 3.76 -7.90 -6.90
CA LEU A 138 3.33 -8.40 -5.61
C LEU A 138 3.08 -7.24 -4.63
N ARG A 139 3.92 -6.21 -4.63
CA ARG A 139 3.76 -4.99 -3.82
C ARG A 139 2.45 -4.26 -4.16
N HIS A 140 2.26 -3.87 -5.42
CA HIS A 140 1.06 -3.12 -5.82
C HIS A 140 -0.23 -3.95 -5.73
N SER A 141 -0.18 -5.25 -6.03
CA SER A 141 -1.34 -6.13 -5.87
C SER A 141 -1.72 -6.34 -4.41
N LYS A 142 -0.76 -6.40 -3.47
CA LYS A 142 -1.02 -6.42 -2.02
C LYS A 142 -1.82 -5.18 -1.63
N SER A 143 -1.32 -3.99 -1.94
CA SER A 143 -2.00 -2.71 -1.66
C SER A 143 -3.40 -2.65 -2.26
N LEU A 144 -3.55 -3.07 -3.52
CA LEU A 144 -4.85 -3.07 -4.20
C LEU A 144 -5.86 -4.03 -3.54
N LEU A 145 -5.42 -5.21 -3.13
CA LEU A 145 -6.29 -6.22 -2.49
C LEU A 145 -6.73 -5.82 -1.08
N LEU A 146 -5.88 -5.10 -0.35
CA LEU A 146 -6.24 -4.52 0.96
C LEU A 146 -7.31 -3.43 0.83
N LEU A 147 -7.34 -2.71 -0.29
CA LEU A 147 -8.33 -1.66 -0.58
C LEU A 147 -9.57 -2.19 -1.31
N SER A 148 -9.45 -3.30 -2.04
CA SER A 148 -10.50 -3.90 -2.87
C SER A 148 -10.26 -5.41 -2.99
N CYS A 149 -10.68 -6.16 -1.96
CA CYS A 149 -10.44 -7.60 -1.82
C CYS A 149 -11.02 -8.46 -2.94
N ASP A 150 -12.11 -8.03 -3.58
CA ASP A 150 -12.76 -8.77 -4.67
C ASP A 150 -12.15 -8.47 -6.05
N PHE A 151 -10.95 -7.87 -6.11
CA PHE A 151 -10.27 -7.59 -7.37
C PHE A 151 -9.61 -8.86 -7.95
N ILE A 152 -10.43 -9.71 -8.58
CA ILE A 152 -10.07 -11.05 -9.10
C ILE A 152 -8.80 -11.04 -9.96
N THR A 153 -8.60 -10.01 -10.79
CA THR A 153 -7.41 -9.89 -11.64
C THR A 153 -6.12 -9.83 -10.83
N ALA A 154 -6.13 -9.17 -9.66
CA ALA A 154 -4.96 -9.13 -8.78
C ALA A 154 -4.69 -10.50 -8.16
N TRP A 155 -5.71 -11.19 -7.65
CA TRP A 155 -5.57 -12.56 -7.14
C TRP A 155 -5.01 -13.53 -8.19
N ASN A 156 -5.57 -13.52 -9.40
CA ASN A 156 -5.09 -14.35 -10.50
C ASN A 156 -3.65 -14.03 -10.89
N CYS A 157 -3.26 -12.75 -10.87
CA CYS A 157 -1.89 -12.34 -11.11
C CYS A 157 -0.94 -12.92 -10.07
N ARG A 158 -1.27 -12.80 -8.78
CA ARG A 158 -0.44 -13.35 -7.69
C ARG A 158 -0.32 -14.87 -7.78
N LYS A 159 -1.44 -15.57 -8.02
CA LYS A 159 -1.46 -17.03 -8.24
C LYS A 159 -0.54 -17.45 -9.38
N LEU A 160 -0.55 -16.72 -10.51
CA LEU A 160 0.35 -16.97 -11.63
C LEU A 160 1.83 -16.85 -11.21
N LEU A 161 2.19 -15.81 -10.46
CA LEU A 161 3.56 -15.58 -10.00
C LEU A 161 4.05 -16.68 -9.04
N VAL A 162 3.22 -17.03 -8.05
CA VAL A 162 3.52 -18.07 -7.06
C VAL A 162 3.67 -19.43 -7.73
N SER A 163 2.80 -19.76 -8.68
CA SER A 163 2.84 -21.02 -9.44
C SER A 163 4.12 -21.17 -10.27
N LYS A 164 4.70 -20.06 -10.75
CA LYS A 164 5.97 -20.07 -11.49
C LYS A 164 7.18 -20.32 -10.59
N LYS A 165 7.23 -19.67 -9.42
CA LYS A 165 8.40 -19.72 -8.51
C LYS A 165 8.43 -20.97 -7.62
N LYS A 166 7.28 -21.55 -7.26
CA LYS A 166 7.16 -22.77 -6.44
C LYS A 166 7.99 -22.74 -5.13
N GLN A 167 8.19 -21.55 -4.56
CA GLN A 167 8.91 -21.37 -3.29
C GLN A 167 7.93 -21.40 -2.12
N ILE A 168 8.23 -22.19 -1.09
CA ILE A 168 7.37 -22.35 0.11
C ILE A 168 7.13 -21.00 0.80
N SER A 169 8.14 -20.13 0.88
CA SER A 169 8.02 -18.79 1.47
C SER A 169 6.91 -17.96 0.81
N MET A 170 6.82 -17.98 -0.51
CA MET A 170 5.78 -17.23 -1.23
C MET A 170 4.38 -17.74 -0.91
N PHE A 171 4.19 -19.05 -0.70
CA PHE A 171 2.89 -19.58 -0.27
C PHE A 171 2.51 -19.12 1.14
N VAL A 172 3.49 -19.02 2.04
CA VAL A 172 3.28 -18.48 3.40
C VAL A 172 2.91 -17.00 3.33
N ASP A 173 3.58 -16.23 2.48
CA ASP A 173 3.28 -14.81 2.27
C ASP A 173 1.87 -14.60 1.68
N GLU A 174 1.44 -15.46 0.74
CA GLU A 174 0.06 -15.44 0.23
C GLU A 174 -0.99 -15.82 1.27
N LEU A 175 -0.67 -16.77 2.16
CA LEU A 175 -1.55 -17.15 3.26
C LEU A 175 -1.74 -15.99 4.23
N ARG A 176 -0.64 -15.32 4.60
CA ARG A 176 -0.66 -14.11 5.46
C ARG A 176 -1.45 -12.97 4.81
N LEU A 177 -1.25 -12.72 3.52
CA LEU A 177 -2.04 -11.72 2.81
C LEU A 177 -3.53 -12.04 2.85
N SER A 178 -3.89 -13.31 2.60
CA SER A 178 -5.28 -13.75 2.63
C SER A 178 -5.88 -13.66 4.03
N GLU A 179 -5.07 -13.74 5.10
CA GLU A 179 -5.48 -13.50 6.49
C GLU A 179 -5.78 -12.04 6.74
N LEU A 180 -4.85 -11.17 6.37
CA LEU A 180 -5.01 -9.73 6.52
C LEU A 180 -6.20 -9.19 5.70
N VAL A 181 -6.46 -9.73 4.50
CA VAL A 181 -7.66 -9.37 3.72
C VAL A 181 -8.95 -9.85 4.40
N LEU A 182 -8.94 -11.01 5.05
CA LEU A 182 -10.11 -11.52 5.77
C LEU A 182 -10.34 -10.78 7.09
N SER A 183 -9.31 -10.20 7.71
CA SER A 183 -9.47 -9.38 8.92
C SER A 183 -10.37 -8.17 8.64
N CYS A 184 -10.24 -7.54 7.47
CA CYS A 184 -11.04 -6.38 7.08
C CYS A 184 -12.32 -6.75 6.32
N SER A 185 -12.34 -7.90 5.65
CA SER A 185 -13.45 -8.36 4.80
C SER A 185 -13.76 -9.85 5.03
N PRO A 186 -14.31 -10.25 6.19
CA PRO A 186 -14.48 -11.66 6.56
C PRO A 186 -15.43 -12.45 5.64
N LYS A 187 -16.22 -11.74 4.84
CA LYS A 187 -17.18 -12.29 3.86
C LYS A 187 -16.66 -12.31 2.42
N SER A 188 -15.40 -11.93 2.14
CA SER A 188 -14.88 -11.94 0.76
C SER A 188 -14.74 -13.37 0.23
N GLU A 189 -15.60 -13.74 -0.72
CA GLU A 189 -15.57 -15.05 -1.38
C GLU A 189 -14.24 -15.28 -2.11
N GLN A 190 -13.65 -14.21 -2.68
CA GLN A 190 -12.39 -14.30 -3.41
C GLN A 190 -11.21 -14.61 -2.49
N ALA A 191 -11.15 -13.99 -1.30
CA ALA A 191 -10.12 -14.28 -0.31
C ALA A 191 -10.22 -15.74 0.19
N TRP A 192 -11.43 -16.24 0.42
CA TRP A 192 -11.65 -17.65 0.76
C TRP A 192 -11.27 -18.60 -0.39
N SER A 193 -11.70 -18.31 -1.61
CA SER A 193 -11.40 -19.12 -2.79
C SER A 193 -9.90 -19.18 -3.08
N HIS A 194 -9.18 -18.09 -2.85
CA HIS A 194 -7.73 -18.05 -3.04
C HIS A 194 -6.99 -19.01 -2.08
N ARG A 195 -7.45 -19.16 -0.83
CA ARG A 195 -6.87 -20.11 0.15
C ARG A 195 -7.07 -21.57 -0.23
N TYR A 196 -8.26 -21.93 -0.73
CA TYR A 196 -8.60 -23.34 -1.00
C TYR A 196 -8.23 -23.83 -2.39
N ALA A 197 -7.93 -22.92 -3.32
CA ALA A 197 -7.60 -23.26 -4.71
C ALA A 197 -6.07 -23.32 -4.98
N GLY A 198 -5.30 -23.83 -4.01
CA GLY A 198 -3.86 -24.09 -4.08
C GLY A 198 -3.55 -25.58 -4.23
#